data_AF-A0A947W3I5-F1
#
_entry.id   AF-A0A947W3I5-F1
#
_cell.length_a   1.000
_cell.length_b   1.000
_cell.length_c   1.000
_cell.angle_alpha   90.00
_cell.angle_beta   90.00
_cell.angle_gamma   90.00
#
_symmetry.space_group_name_H-M   'P 1'
#
loop_
_entity.id
_entity.type
_entity.pdbx_description
1 polymer ?
#
loop_
_entity_poly.entity_id
_entity_poly.type
_entity_poly.pdbx_seq_one_letter_code
_entity_poly.pdbx_strand_id
1 'polypeptide(L)'
;MNLKVLLPFQIFAEETFVVRIVAETREGSFGLFPHRRDCVAALAPGILIYETKAQGEVYLALDEGVLVKTGLDVLVSVRNAIGGTDLGQLRNSVEQEFLDLNEREQSVRSVMAKMESGFIRRLAKFHHE
;
A
#
# COMPACT_ATOMS: atom_id res chain seq x y z
N MET A 1 -11.97 -12.16 12.00
CA MET A 1 -10.56 -11.72 11.99
C MET A 1 -10.53 -10.23 12.31
N ASN A 2 -9.37 -9.70 12.70
CA ASN A 2 -9.20 -8.30 13.04
C ASN A 2 -8.33 -7.65 11.95
N LEU A 3 -8.78 -6.52 11.41
CA LEU A 3 -8.07 -5.77 10.39
C LEU A 3 -7.50 -4.50 11.02
N LYS A 4 -6.22 -4.24 10.81
CA LYS A 4 -5.62 -2.92 11.05
C LYS A 4 -4.94 -2.41 9.79
N VAL A 5 -5.33 -1.21 9.37
CA VAL A 5 -4.66 -0.46 8.31
C VAL A 5 -3.80 0.61 8.97
N LEU A 6 -2.50 0.56 8.70
CA LEU A 6 -1.47 1.36 9.33
C LEU A 6 -0.82 2.24 8.28
N LEU A 7 -0.79 3.54 8.59
CA LEU A 7 0.03 4.53 7.91
C LEU A 7 1.30 4.78 8.72
N PRO A 8 2.36 5.35 8.12
CA PRO A 8 3.61 5.60 8.84
C PRO A 8 3.45 6.49 10.09
N PHE A 9 2.38 7.28 10.14
CA PHE A 9 2.14 8.30 11.17
C PHE A 9 0.88 8.05 12.01
N GLN A 10 0.02 7.09 11.65
CA GLN A 10 -1.20 6.80 12.41
C GLN A 10 -1.83 5.44 12.07
N ILE A 11 -2.74 4.98 12.93
CA ILE A 11 -3.66 3.90 12.61
C ILE A 11 -4.81 4.50 11.80
N PHE A 12 -4.98 4.05 10.56
CA PHE A 12 -5.99 4.57 9.65
C PHE A 12 -7.36 3.93 9.85
N ALA A 13 -7.39 2.60 10.01
CA ALA A 13 -8.60 1.84 10.30
C ALA A 13 -8.27 0.68 11.23
N GLU A 14 -9.14 0.42 12.20
CA GLU A 14 -9.07 -0.74 13.08
C GLU A 14 -10.46 -1.33 13.21
N GLU A 15 -10.64 -2.52 12.65
CA GLU A 15 -11.93 -3.19 12.56
C GLU A 15 -11.86 -4.60 13.13
N THR A 16 -12.85 -4.95 13.94
CA THR A 16 -12.97 -6.27 14.57
C THR A 16 -14.10 -7.06 13.93
N PHE A 17 -14.05 -8.40 14.07
CA PHE A 17 -15.08 -9.30 13.52
C PHE A 17 -15.27 -9.20 12.00
N VAL A 18 -14.22 -8.84 11.27
CA VAL A 18 -14.22 -8.85 9.81
C VAL A 18 -14.42 -10.28 9.31
N VAL A 19 -15.31 -10.46 8.32
CA VAL A 19 -15.69 -11.77 7.76
C VAL A 19 -15.04 -12.05 6.42
N ARG A 20 -14.63 -11.01 5.70
CA ARG A 20 -14.00 -11.12 4.38
C ARG A 20 -13.09 -9.92 4.14
N ILE A 21 -11.94 -10.15 3.52
CA ILE A 21 -11.06 -9.09 3.00
C ILE A 21 -10.69 -9.46 1.57
N VAL A 22 -10.64 -8.50 0.66
CA VAL A 22 -10.08 -8.62 -0.68
C VAL A 22 -9.06 -7.51 -0.85
N ALA A 23 -7.87 -7.86 -1.33
CA ALA A 23 -6.82 -6.90 -1.59
C ALA A 23 -6.21 -7.12 -2.97
N GLU A 24 -5.72 -6.04 -3.57
CA GLU A 24 -5.05 -6.06 -4.86
C GLU A 24 -3.54 -6.22 -4.70
N THR A 25 -2.97 -7.09 -5.52
CA THR A 25 -1.54 -7.34 -5.62
C THR A 25 -1.12 -7.23 -7.07
N ARG A 26 0.20 -7.24 -7.32
CA ARG A 26 0.73 -7.20 -8.69
C ARG A 26 0.37 -8.44 -9.52
N GLU A 27 0.03 -9.55 -8.88
CA GLU A 27 -0.38 -10.79 -9.55
C GLU A 27 -1.91 -10.92 -9.70
N GLY A 28 -2.66 -9.91 -9.27
CA GLY A 28 -4.13 -9.89 -9.27
C GLY A 28 -4.71 -9.69 -7.87
N SER A 29 -6.01 -9.92 -7.73
CA SER A 29 -6.70 -9.81 -6.46
C SER A 29 -6.71 -11.13 -5.70
N PHE A 30 -6.62 -11.07 -4.37
CA PHE A 30 -6.79 -12.23 -3.52
C PHE A 30 -7.69 -11.94 -2.33
N GLY A 31 -8.43 -12.98 -1.93
CA GLY A 31 -9.37 -12.91 -0.81
C GLY A 31 -8.86 -13.63 0.44
N LEU A 32 -9.18 -13.08 1.61
CA LEU A 32 -8.97 -13.67 2.91
C LEU A 32 -10.32 -13.91 3.59
N PHE A 33 -10.50 -15.13 4.07
CA PHE A 33 -11.54 -15.50 5.02
C PHE A 33 -10.91 -15.82 6.38
N PRO A 34 -11.68 -15.79 7.47
CA PRO A 34 -11.24 -16.29 8.77
C PRO A 34 -10.61 -17.69 8.66
N HIS A 35 -9.56 -17.93 9.44
CA HIS A 35 -8.81 -19.19 9.45
C HIS A 35 -8.03 -19.52 8.17
N ARG A 36 -7.85 -18.56 7.24
CA ARG A 36 -6.80 -18.65 6.21
C ARG A 36 -5.44 -18.90 6.88
N ARG A 37 -4.54 -19.69 6.28
CA ARG A 37 -3.15 -19.82 6.76
C ARG A 37 -2.42 -18.50 6.74
N ASP A 38 -1.44 -18.35 7.61
CA ASP A 38 -0.58 -17.17 7.70
C ASP A 38 0.15 -16.91 6.39
N CYS A 39 0.22 -15.64 6.00
CA CYS A 39 0.80 -15.23 4.73
C CYS A 39 1.24 -13.77 4.75
N VAL A 40 2.10 -13.43 3.80
CA VAL A 40 2.50 -12.06 3.50
C VAL A 40 2.23 -11.82 2.02
N ALA A 41 1.73 -10.63 1.67
CA ALA A 41 1.51 -10.22 0.29
C ALA A 41 1.97 -8.77 0.08
N ALA A 42 2.69 -8.54 -1.02
CA ALA A 42 2.97 -7.19 -1.49
C ALA A 42 1.72 -6.64 -2.18
N LEU A 43 1.24 -5.49 -1.71
CA LEU A 43 0.07 -4.82 -2.25
C LEU A 43 0.47 -3.87 -3.39
N ALA A 44 -0.38 -3.83 -4.41
CA ALA A 44 -0.34 -2.78 -5.42
C ALA A 44 -1.28 -1.63 -5.02
N PRO A 45 -1.08 -0.41 -5.54
CA PRO A 45 -2.09 0.65 -5.42
C PRO A 45 -3.43 0.14 -5.97
N GLY A 46 -4.50 0.27 -5.19
CA GLY A 46 -5.79 -0.34 -5.53
C GLY A 46 -6.82 -0.23 -4.43
N ILE A 47 -7.91 -0.98 -4.56
CA ILE A 47 -8.98 -0.98 -3.57
C ILE A 47 -8.88 -2.21 -2.68
N LEU A 48 -8.76 -1.98 -1.37
CA LEU A 48 -9.01 -2.99 -0.36
C LEU A 48 -10.48 -2.97 0.02
N ILE A 49 -11.09 -4.14 -0.01
CA ILE A 49 -12.47 -4.35 0.39
C ILE A 49 -12.45 -5.18 1.66
N TYR A 50 -13.19 -4.76 2.68
CA TYR A 50 -13.45 -5.61 3.82
C TYR A 50 -14.93 -5.61 4.17
N GLU A 51 -15.38 -6.68 4.80
CA GLU A 51 -16.78 -6.88 5.13
C GLU A 51 -16.94 -7.15 6.62
N THR A 52 -17.88 -6.44 7.26
CA THR A 52 -18.31 -6.69 8.63
C THR A 52 -19.81 -6.93 8.66
N LYS A 53 -20.30 -7.69 9.65
CA LYS A 53 -21.75 -7.89 9.82
C LYS A 53 -22.50 -6.58 10.14
N ALA A 54 -21.80 -5.60 10.71
CA ALA A 54 -22.40 -4.35 11.15
C ALA A 54 -22.54 -3.34 10.01
N GLN A 55 -21.54 -3.24 9.13
CA GLN A 55 -21.48 -2.20 8.09
C GLN A 55 -21.67 -2.75 6.68
N GLY A 56 -21.64 -4.07 6.49
CA GLY A 56 -21.58 -4.68 5.16
C GLY A 56 -20.20 -4.51 4.54
N GLU A 57 -20.15 -4.30 3.23
CA GLU A 57 -18.91 -4.07 2.50
C GLU A 57 -18.42 -2.61 2.65
N VAL A 58 -17.14 -2.47 2.96
CA VAL A 58 -16.44 -1.19 3.06
C VAL A 58 -15.25 -1.19 2.12
N TYR A 59 -15.04 -0.07 1.44
CA TYR A 59 -14.00 0.12 0.42
C TYR A 59 -12.97 1.14 0.91
N LEU A 60 -11.70 0.78 0.78
CA LEU A 60 -10.56 1.63 1.09
C LEU A 60 -9.66 1.72 -0.14
N ALA A 61 -9.33 2.92 -0.59
CA ALA A 61 -8.27 3.15 -1.56
C ALA A 61 -6.93 3.11 -0.83
N LEU A 62 -6.04 2.21 -1.24
CA LEU A 62 -4.72 2.03 -0.66
C LEU A 62 -3.64 2.27 -1.71
N ASP A 63 -2.52 2.84 -1.27
CA ASP A 63 -1.28 2.89 -2.02
C ASP A 63 -0.51 1.54 -1.91
N GLU A 64 0.68 1.46 -2.51
CA GLU A 64 1.58 0.32 -2.36
C GLU A 64 1.95 0.06 -0.89
N GLY A 65 2.11 -1.22 -0.56
CA GLY A 65 2.41 -1.62 0.80
C GLY A 65 2.53 -3.12 0.98
N VAL A 66 2.36 -3.57 2.22
CA VAL A 66 2.47 -4.98 2.60
C VAL A 66 1.31 -5.37 3.51
N LEU A 67 0.69 -6.49 3.19
CA LEU A 67 -0.28 -7.17 4.03
C LEU A 67 0.40 -8.35 4.73
N VAL A 68 0.20 -8.46 6.04
CA VAL A 68 0.62 -9.58 6.86
C VAL A 68 -0.60 -10.17 7.55
N LYS A 69 -0.88 -11.45 7.32
CA LYS A 69 -1.92 -12.20 8.03
C LYS A 69 -1.23 -13.17 8.99
N THR A 70 -1.53 -13.06 10.28
CA THR A 70 -1.05 -13.97 11.34
C THR A 70 -2.19 -14.31 12.29
N GLY A 71 -2.48 -15.60 12.48
CA GLY A 71 -3.56 -16.03 13.39
C GLY A 71 -4.93 -15.46 12.99
N LEU A 72 -5.49 -14.57 13.81
CA LEU A 72 -6.75 -13.87 13.51
C LEU A 72 -6.54 -12.43 13.05
N ASP A 73 -5.30 -11.94 13.02
CA ASP A 73 -4.97 -10.55 12.72
C ASP A 73 -4.48 -10.39 11.29
N VAL A 74 -4.93 -9.33 10.65
CA VAL A 74 -4.51 -8.87 9.33
C VAL A 74 -4.02 -7.44 9.49
N LEU A 75 -2.72 -7.25 9.29
CA LEU A 75 -2.06 -5.95 9.35
C LEU A 75 -1.74 -5.51 7.92
N VAL A 76 -2.15 -4.30 7.57
CA VAL A 76 -1.90 -3.69 6.27
C VAL A 76 -1.09 -2.43 6.50
N SER A 77 0.17 -2.43 6.06
CA SER A 77 1.05 -1.26 6.16
C SER A 77 1.21 -0.65 4.78
N VAL A 78 0.72 0.58 4.60
CA VAL A 78 0.72 1.30 3.33
C VAL A 78 1.20 2.73 3.55
N ARG A 79 1.67 3.41 2.51
CA ARG A 79 2.11 4.82 2.63
C ARG A 79 0.94 5.77 2.79
N ASN A 80 -0.11 5.55 1.99
CA ASN A 80 -1.32 6.36 1.95
C ASN A 80 -2.56 5.46 1.92
N ALA A 81 -3.64 5.94 2.51
CA ALA A 81 -4.94 5.27 2.52
C ALA A 81 -6.05 6.32 2.58
N ILE A 82 -7.12 6.10 1.82
CA ILE A 82 -8.32 6.92 1.78
C ILE A 82 -9.53 6.02 1.94
N GLY A 83 -10.48 6.42 2.78
CA GLY A 83 -11.73 5.71 3.03
C GLY A 83 -12.89 6.52 2.48
N GLY A 84 -13.93 5.84 2.00
CA GLY A 84 -15.08 6.53 1.43
C GLY A 84 -16.22 5.57 1.10
N THR A 85 -17.41 6.14 0.94
CA THR A 85 -18.63 5.41 0.54
C THR A 85 -18.82 5.37 -0.98
N ASP A 86 -18.14 6.26 -1.72
CA ASP A 86 -18.22 6.34 -3.18
C ASP A 86 -17.00 5.66 -3.83
N LEU A 87 -17.24 4.49 -4.42
CA LEU A 87 -16.21 3.69 -5.08
C LEU A 87 -15.60 4.38 -6.30
N GLY A 88 -16.38 5.21 -7.01
CA GLY A 88 -15.90 5.96 -8.17
C GLY A 88 -14.89 7.03 -7.78
N GLN A 89 -15.15 7.75 -6.70
CA GLN A 89 -14.19 8.71 -6.14
C GLN A 89 -12.94 8.02 -5.62
N LEU A 90 -13.08 6.91 -4.91
CA LEU A 90 -11.93 6.14 -4.43
C LEU A 90 -11.04 5.66 -5.57
N ARG A 91 -11.62 5.18 -6.66
CA ARG A 91 -10.85 4.75 -7.84
C ARG A 91 -10.09 5.90 -8.49
N ASN A 92 -10.72 7.07 -8.63
CA ASN A 92 -10.05 8.26 -9.15
C ASN A 92 -8.88 8.68 -8.24
N SER A 93 -9.03 8.60 -6.92
CA SER A 93 -7.94 8.85 -5.97
C SER A 93 -6.78 7.87 -6.14
N VAL A 94 -7.04 6.58 -6.37
CA VAL A 94 -5.96 5.62 -6.66
C VAL A 94 -5.17 6.04 -7.91
N GLU A 95 -5.88 6.36 -8.99
CA GLU A 95 -5.26 6.71 -10.27
C GLU A 95 -4.48 8.03 -10.20
N GLN A 96 -5.08 9.08 -9.64
CA GLN A 96 -4.50 10.43 -9.66
C GLN A 96 -3.52 10.69 -8.50
N GLU A 97 -3.73 10.07 -7.35
CA GLU A 97 -2.98 10.41 -6.15
C GLU A 97 -1.86 9.42 -5.90
N PHE A 98 -2.05 8.12 -6.18
CA PHE A 98 -1.02 7.12 -5.89
C PHE A 98 -0.10 6.82 -7.08
N LEU A 99 -0.64 6.65 -8.29
CA LEU A 99 0.20 6.35 -9.47
C LEU A 99 1.05 7.56 -9.88
N ASP A 100 0.46 8.75 -9.99
CA ASP A 100 1.17 9.95 -10.42
C ASP A 100 2.23 10.42 -9.40
N LEU A 101 1.96 10.30 -8.10
CA LEU A 101 2.96 10.62 -7.07
C LEU A 101 4.14 9.65 -7.13
N ASN A 102 3.87 8.35 -7.32
CA ASN A 102 4.93 7.35 -7.39
C ASN A 102 5.86 7.58 -8.60
N GLU A 103 5.32 7.86 -9.78
CA GLU A 103 6.13 8.16 -10.98
C GLU A 103 7.01 9.40 -10.79
N ARG A 104 6.45 10.47 -10.22
CA ARG A 104 7.19 11.71 -9.95
C ARG A 104 8.31 11.48 -8.93
N GLU A 105 8.03 10.79 -7.83
CA GLU A 105 9.04 10.45 -6.83
C GLU A 105 10.16 9.60 -7.43
N GLN A 106 9.81 8.60 -8.23
CA GLN A 106 10.77 7.69 -8.85
C GLN A 106 11.67 8.43 -9.85
N SER A 107 11.11 9.35 -10.64
CA SER A 107 11.86 10.23 -11.54
C SER A 107 12.87 11.09 -10.77
N VAL A 108 12.43 11.79 -9.72
CA VAL A 108 13.31 12.66 -8.90
C VAL A 108 14.43 11.86 -8.23
N ARG A 109 14.12 10.71 -7.64
CA ARG A 109 15.14 9.83 -7.03
C ARG A 109 16.15 9.34 -8.05
N SER A 110 15.71 8.99 -9.27
CA SER A 110 16.61 8.54 -10.34
C SER A 110 17.58 9.63 -10.80
N VAL A 111 17.12 10.88 -10.84
CA VAL A 111 17.95 12.04 -11.20
C VAL A 111 18.98 12.31 -10.10
N MET A 112 18.56 12.31 -8.83
CA MET A 112 19.46 12.46 -7.67
C MET A 112 20.55 11.39 -7.66
N ALA A 113 20.20 10.11 -7.81
CA ALA A 113 21.18 9.02 -7.83
C ALA A 113 22.19 9.14 -8.98
N LYS A 114 21.76 9.63 -10.16
CA LYS A 114 22.67 9.93 -11.29
C LYS A 114 23.59 11.11 -11.00
N MET A 115 23.10 12.14 -10.32
CA MET A 115 23.93 13.28 -9.92
C MET A 115 24.98 12.86 -8.88
N GLU A 116 24.60 12.10 -7.86
CA GLU A 116 25.48 11.58 -6.81
C GLU A 116 26.57 10.68 -7.39
N SER A 117 26.20 9.68 -8.19
CA SER A 117 27.16 8.78 -8.85
C SER A 117 28.08 9.54 -9.81
N GLY A 118 27.56 10.51 -10.56
CA GLY A 118 28.35 11.40 -11.41
C GLY A 118 29.33 12.27 -10.62
N PHE A 119 28.94 12.75 -9.44
CA PHE A 119 29.77 13.55 -8.55
C PHE A 119 30.90 12.73 -7.94
N ILE A 120 30.59 11.55 -7.38
CA ILE A 120 31.59 10.60 -6.84
C ILE A 120 32.61 10.23 -7.93
N ARG A 121 32.15 9.93 -9.15
CA ARG A 121 33.05 9.58 -10.26
C ARG A 121 33.99 10.71 -10.67
N ARG A 122 33.53 11.97 -10.59
CA ARG A 122 34.38 13.14 -10.88
C ARG A 122 35.41 13.37 -9.77
N LEU A 123 35.01 13.30 -8.49
CA LEU A 123 35.95 13.41 -7.37
C LEU A 123 37.01 12.30 -7.36
N ALA A 124 36.61 11.05 -7.65
CA ALA A 124 37.55 9.94 -7.73
C ALA A 124 38.61 10.12 -8.84
N LYS A 125 38.24 10.77 -9.96
CA LYS A 125 39.19 11.14 -11.01
C LYS A 125 40.19 12.21 -10.56
N PHE A 126 39.73 13.22 -9.79
CA PHE A 126 40.60 14.27 -9.26
C PHE A 126 41.60 13.77 -8.19
N HIS A 127 41.30 12.65 -7.51
CA HIS A 127 42.21 12.04 -6.53
C HIS A 127 43.29 11.12 -7.15
N HIS A 128 43.23 10.85 -8.46
CA HIS A 128 44.21 10.04 -9.19
C HIS A 128 45.19 10.88 -10.03
N GLU A 129 45.22 12.19 -9.82
CA GLU A 129 46.30 13.11 -10.23
C GLU A 129 47.06 13.59 -8.98
#